data_AF-A0A3E4VTC3-F1
#
_entry.id   AF-A0A3E4VTC3-F1
#
_cell.length_a   1.000
_cell.length_b   1.000
_cell.length_c   1.000
_cell.angle_alpha   90.00
_cell.angle_beta   90.00
_cell.angle_gamma   90.00
#
_symmetry.space_group_name_H-M   'P 1'
#
loop_
_entity.id
_entity.type
_entity.pdbx_description
1 polymer ?
#
loop_
_entity_poly.entity_id
_entity_poly.type
_entity_poly.pdbx_seq_one_letter_code
_entity_poly.pdbx_strand_id
1 'polypeptide(L)'
;MLKRKIETCLADWKRSEDRKPLVIKGIRQCGKTYIVQKFARENYESVVYMNFILEPDNKSTFTGNIDVDTIILNLSALIQGSRFIEGKTCIILDEIQECKEARTALKSFHIDGRFDV
;
A
#
# COMPACT_ATOMS: atom_id res chain seq x y z
N MET A 1 -26.08 0.24 10.72
CA MET A 1 -25.20 -0.52 9.81
C MET A 1 -24.05 -1.11 10.63
N LEU A 2 -23.71 -2.39 10.51
CA LEU A 2 -22.64 -3.02 11.30
C LEU A 2 -21.27 -2.47 10.89
N LYS A 3 -20.61 -1.75 11.80
CA LYS A 3 -19.22 -1.30 11.63
C LYS A 3 -18.28 -2.48 11.93
N ARG A 4 -17.40 -2.84 10.99
CA ARG A 4 -16.45 -3.95 11.20
C ARG A 4 -15.34 -3.45 12.12
N LYS A 5 -14.88 -4.28 13.07
CA LYS A 5 -13.76 -3.93 13.98
C LYS A 5 -12.53 -3.39 13.24
N ILE A 6 -12.22 -3.95 12.06
CA ILE A 6 -11.10 -3.54 11.22
C ILE A 6 -11.23 -2.10 10.71
N GLU A 7 -12.43 -1.57 10.49
CA GLU A 7 -12.63 -0.19 10.05
C GLU A 7 -12.16 0.81 11.11
N THR A 8 -12.39 0.49 12.40
CA THR A 8 -11.85 1.28 13.51
C THR A 8 -10.33 1.19 13.55
N CYS A 9 -9.75 -0.01 13.43
CA CYS A 9 -8.29 -0.18 13.41
C CYS A 9 -7.61 0.61 12.28
N LEU A 10 -8.19 0.62 11.08
CA LEU A 10 -7.67 1.39 9.94
C LEU A 10 -7.76 2.90 10.19
N ALA A 11 -8.87 3.36 10.74
CA ALA A 11 -9.05 4.77 11.08
C ALA A 11 -8.08 5.23 12.19
N ASP A 12 -7.87 4.40 13.21
CA ASP A 12 -6.95 4.67 14.31
C ASP A 12 -5.50 4.69 13.80
N TRP A 13 -5.13 3.73 12.94
CA TRP A 13 -3.83 3.70 12.28
C TRP A 13 -3.55 4.98 11.48
N LYS A 14 -4.49 5.42 10.63
CA LYS A 14 -4.32 6.65 9.83
C LYS A 14 -4.16 7.90 10.69
N ARG A 15 -4.81 7.96 11.87
CA ARG A 15 -4.70 9.10 12.79
C ARG A 15 -3.40 9.15 13.58
N SER A 16 -2.60 8.08 13.58
CA SER A 16 -1.31 8.06 14.26
C SER A 16 -0.29 8.94 13.51
N GLU A 17 0.39 9.83 14.24
CA GLU A 17 1.39 10.76 13.69
C GLU A 17 2.62 10.04 13.14
N ASP A 18 3.12 9.03 13.84
CA ASP A 18 4.26 8.19 13.42
C ASP A 18 3.81 6.79 13.00
N ARG A 19 2.82 6.74 12.10
CA ARG A 19 2.25 5.46 11.68
C ARG A 19 3.22 4.70 10.78
N LYS A 20 3.46 3.44 11.15
CA LYS A 20 4.23 2.48 10.35
C LYS A 20 3.37 1.91 9.22
N PRO A 21 3.97 1.37 8.15
CA PRO A 21 3.23 0.60 7.15
C PRO A 21 2.37 -0.49 7.80
N LEU A 22 1.11 -0.60 7.36
CA LEU A 22 0.13 -1.47 8.00
C LEU A 22 0.07 -2.84 7.33
N VAL A 23 0.55 -3.86 8.04
CA VAL A 23 0.46 -5.25 7.57
C VAL A 23 -0.85 -5.89 8.04
N ILE A 24 -1.75 -6.21 7.11
CA ILE A 24 -3.00 -6.89 7.41
C ILE A 24 -2.91 -8.38 7.09
N LYS A 25 -3.04 -9.21 8.12
CA LYS A 25 -2.97 -10.68 8.01
C LYS A 25 -4.34 -11.32 8.21
N GLY A 26 -4.55 -12.48 7.59
CA GLY A 26 -5.73 -13.31 7.81
C GLY A 26 -5.92 -14.33 6.69
N ILE A 27 -6.88 -15.25 6.87
CA ILE A 27 -7.20 -16.30 5.90
C ILE A 27 -7.56 -15.75 4.51
N ARG A 28 -7.38 -16.54 3.45
CA ARG A 28 -7.82 -16.15 2.10
C ARG A 28 -9.34 -15.95 2.06
N GLN A 29 -9.83 -15.13 1.13
CA GLN A 29 -11.26 -14.92 0.85
C GLN A 29 -12.13 -14.37 2.00
N CYS A 30 -11.55 -13.73 3.02
CA CYS A 30 -12.32 -13.10 4.11
C CYS A 30 -12.64 -11.60 3.91
N GLY A 31 -12.35 -11.07 2.71
CA GLY A 31 -12.65 -9.67 2.34
C GLY A 31 -11.60 -8.64 2.75
N LYS A 32 -10.34 -9.04 2.99
CA LYS A 32 -9.23 -8.12 3.34
C LYS A 32 -9.00 -7.06 2.27
N THR A 33 -8.78 -7.50 1.02
CA THR A 33 -8.55 -6.61 -0.13
C THR A 33 -9.70 -5.61 -0.29
N TYR A 34 -10.94 -6.08 -0.18
CA TYR A 34 -12.13 -5.24 -0.27
C TYR A 34 -12.13 -4.13 0.79
N ILE A 35 -11.93 -4.47 2.07
CA ILE A 35 -12.04 -3.47 3.14
C ILE A 35 -10.91 -2.45 3.10
N VAL A 36 -9.69 -2.86 2.72
CA VAL A 36 -8.54 -1.96 2.55
C VAL A 36 -8.77 -1.00 1.39
N GLN A 37 -9.18 -1.51 0.22
CA GLN A 37 -9.45 -0.66 -0.94
C GLN A 37 -10.61 0.31 -0.67
N LYS A 38 -11.69 -0.14 0.00
CA LYS A 38 -12.79 0.72 0.41
C LYS A 38 -12.28 1.86 1.30
N PHE A 39 -11.58 1.52 2.38
CA PHE A 39 -11.01 2.49 3.30
C PHE A 39 -10.08 3.49 2.58
N ALA A 40 -9.19 3.00 1.73
CA ALA A 40 -8.25 3.85 0.99
C ALA A 40 -8.99 4.85 0.08
N ARG A 41 -9.98 4.39 -0.70
CA ARG A 41 -10.78 5.27 -1.57
C ARG A 41 -11.57 6.32 -0.81
N GLU A 42 -12.00 6.02 0.41
CA GLU A 42 -12.74 6.96 1.26
C GLU A 42 -11.85 7.99 1.96
N ASN A 43 -10.53 7.76 2.05
CA ASN A 43 -9.63 8.53 2.93
C ASN A 43 -8.40 9.11 2.22
N TYR A 44 -8.23 8.87 0.93
CA TYR A 44 -7.07 9.31 0.14
C TYR A 44 -7.51 9.87 -1.20
N GLU A 45 -6.78 10.86 -1.71
CA GLU A 45 -7.04 11.47 -3.02
C GLU A 45 -6.61 10.53 -4.15
N SER A 46 -5.57 9.72 -3.90
CA SER A 46 -5.08 8.72 -4.83
C SER A 46 -4.87 7.38 -4.13
N VAL A 47 -5.21 6.31 -4.83
CA VAL A 47 -5.00 4.93 -4.38
C VAL A 47 -4.25 4.19 -5.48
N VAL A 48 -3.07 3.71 -5.14
CA VAL A 48 -2.25 2.88 -6.02
C VAL A 48 -2.33 1.46 -5.50
N TYR A 49 -2.97 0.58 -6.26
CA TYR A 49 -3.19 -0.81 -5.86
C TYR A 49 -2.41 -1.73 -6.80
N MET A 50 -1.75 -2.73 -6.23
CA MET A 50 -1.05 -3.76 -6.98
C MET A 50 -1.21 -5.12 -6.29
N ASN A 51 -1.33 -6.18 -7.08
CA ASN A 51 -1.40 -7.55 -6.57
C ASN A 51 -0.27 -8.41 -7.14
N PHE A 52 0.65 -8.86 -6.30
CA PHE A 52 1.85 -9.57 -6.75
C PHE A 52 1.62 -11.00 -7.26
N ILE A 53 0.41 -11.57 -7.07
CA ILE A 53 0.03 -12.85 -7.67
C ILE A 53 -0.59 -12.63 -9.04
N LEU A 54 -1.52 -11.68 -9.15
CA LEU A 54 -2.23 -11.41 -10.40
C LEU A 54 -1.38 -10.67 -11.42
N GLU A 55 -0.43 -9.85 -10.94
CA GLU A 55 0.41 -8.98 -11.74
C GLU A 55 1.89 -9.21 -11.38
N PRO A 56 2.48 -10.36 -11.74
CA PRO A 56 3.84 -10.71 -11.35
C PRO A 56 4.89 -9.73 -11.87
N ASP A 57 4.63 -9.07 -13.01
CA ASP A 57 5.52 -8.07 -13.60
C ASP A 57 5.71 -6.85 -12.69
N ASN A 58 4.71 -6.54 -11.85
CA ASN A 58 4.77 -5.45 -10.88
C ASN A 58 5.85 -5.65 -9.81
N LYS A 59 6.37 -6.87 -9.63
CA LYS A 59 7.51 -7.14 -8.73
C LYS A 59 8.77 -6.41 -9.19
N SER A 60 8.94 -6.18 -10.50
CA SER A 60 10.10 -5.48 -11.07
C SER A 60 10.25 -4.06 -10.51
N THR A 61 9.15 -3.42 -10.10
CA THR A 61 9.14 -2.11 -9.43
C THR A 61 10.11 -2.01 -8.26
N PHE A 62 10.24 -3.09 -7.50
CA PHE A 62 11.04 -3.14 -6.27
C PHE A 62 12.43 -3.72 -6.49
N THR A 63 12.83 -3.96 -7.74
CA THR A 63 14.17 -4.45 -8.06
C THR A 63 15.17 -3.30 -8.08
N GLY A 64 16.39 -3.55 -7.60
CA GLY A 64 17.45 -2.54 -7.54
C GLY A 64 17.39 -1.70 -6.27
N ASN A 65 17.42 -0.36 -6.41
CA ASN A 65 17.42 0.54 -5.26
C ASN A 65 16.02 0.62 -4.63
N ILE A 66 15.97 0.56 -3.31
CA ILE A 66 14.71 0.53 -2.53
C ILE A 66 14.36 1.89 -1.93
N ASP A 67 14.96 2.97 -2.42
CA ASP A 67 14.54 4.33 -2.08
C ASP A 67 13.17 4.64 -2.69
N VAL A 68 12.41 5.51 -2.03
CA VAL A 68 11.01 5.76 -2.39
C VAL A 68 10.88 6.43 -3.75
N ASP A 69 11.78 7.36 -4.12
CA ASP A 69 11.71 8.05 -5.41
C ASP A 69 11.89 7.07 -6.58
N THR A 70 12.85 6.15 -6.49
CA THR A 70 13.04 5.09 -7.49
C THR A 70 11.79 4.21 -7.60
N ILE A 71 11.22 3.80 -6.46
CA ILE A 71 10.01 2.94 -6.45
C ILE A 71 8.82 3.68 -7.08
N ILE A 72 8.61 4.96 -6.73
CA ILE A 72 7.51 5.76 -7.30
C ILE A 72 7.69 5.95 -8.81
N LEU A 73 8.91 6.22 -9.27
CA LEU A 73 9.22 6.33 -10.71
C LEU A 73 8.84 5.04 -11.44
N ASN A 74 9.26 3.89 -10.91
CA ASN A 74 8.97 2.59 -11.50
C ASN A 74 7.45 2.29 -11.49
N LEU A 75 6.76 2.56 -10.37
CA LEU A 75 5.32 2.37 -10.28
C LEU A 75 4.57 3.25 -11.29
N SER A 76 4.99 4.51 -11.44
CA SER A 76 4.38 5.46 -12.38
C SER A 76 4.51 5.00 -13.83
N ALA A 77 5.60 4.32 -14.17
CA ALA A 77 5.83 3.76 -15.50
C ALA A 77 4.97 2.52 -15.77
N LEU A 78 4.79 1.66 -14.77
CA LEU A 78 4.05 0.39 -14.91
C LEU A 78 2.53 0.57 -14.77
N ILE A 79 2.09 1.42 -13.84
CA ILE A 79 0.68 1.64 -13.53
C ILE A 79 0.23 2.94 -14.19
N GLN A 80 -0.19 2.83 -15.45
CA GLN A 80 -0.61 3.98 -16.25
C GLN A 80 -1.71 4.79 -15.56
N GLY A 81 -1.51 6.11 -15.48
CA GLY A 81 -2.47 7.03 -14.86
C GLY A 81 -2.46 7.07 -13.33
N SER A 82 -1.55 6.31 -12.68
CA SER A 82 -1.32 6.44 -11.25
C SER A 82 -0.85 7.85 -10.87
N ARG A 83 -1.26 8.32 -9.69
CA ARG A 83 -0.88 9.63 -9.16
C ARG A 83 -0.27 9.46 -7.77
N PHE A 84 0.90 10.05 -7.56
CA PHE A 84 1.60 10.04 -6.29
C PHE A 84 1.58 11.45 -5.72
N ILE A 85 0.68 11.69 -4.78
CA ILE A 85 0.45 12.98 -4.15
C ILE A 85 0.89 12.83 -2.69
N GLU A 86 1.93 13.57 -2.31
CA GLU A 86 2.50 13.53 -0.97
C GLU A 86 1.42 13.78 0.09
N GLY A 87 1.39 12.95 1.13
CA GLY A 87 0.41 12.98 2.22
C GLY A 87 -1.01 12.56 1.83
N LYS A 88 -1.28 12.29 0.55
CA LYS A 88 -2.64 12.01 0.03
C LYS A 88 -2.77 10.73 -0.80
N THR A 89 -1.67 10.00 -1.01
CA THR A 89 -1.69 8.70 -1.67
C THR A 89 -1.56 7.55 -0.67
N CYS A 90 -2.41 6.53 -0.85
CA CYS A 90 -2.26 5.22 -0.20
C CYS A 90 -1.82 4.19 -1.25
N ILE A 91 -0.75 3.46 -0.95
CA ILE A 91 -0.21 2.40 -1.79
C ILE A 91 -0.59 1.05 -1.16
N ILE A 92 -1.38 0.25 -1.85
CA ILE A 92 -1.83 -1.05 -1.38
C ILE A 92 -1.03 -2.15 -2.08
N LEU A 93 -0.23 -2.85 -1.28
CA LEU A 93 0.62 -3.96 -1.71
C LEU A 93 -0.07 -5.30 -1.36
N ASP A 94 -0.92 -5.81 -2.25
CA ASP A 94 -1.65 -7.06 -2.00
C ASP A 94 -0.79 -8.29 -2.30
N GLU A 95 -0.95 -9.33 -1.48
CA GLU A 95 -0.15 -10.56 -1.53
C GLU A 95 1.38 -10.30 -1.45
N ILE A 96 1.80 -9.32 -0.62
CA ILE A 96 3.20 -8.86 -0.46
C ILE A 96 4.19 -9.97 -0.03
N GLN A 97 3.71 -11.11 0.49
CA GLN A 97 4.58 -12.25 0.77
C GLN A 97 5.26 -12.81 -0.51
N GLU A 98 4.68 -12.56 -1.68
CA GLU A 98 5.20 -13.00 -2.98
C GLU A 98 6.32 -12.11 -3.55
N CYS A 99 6.64 -10.99 -2.88
CA CYS A 99 7.73 -10.08 -3.25
C CYS A 99 8.57 -9.72 -2.01
N LYS A 100 9.78 -10.27 -1.91
CA LYS A 100 10.66 -10.06 -0.74
C LYS A 100 11.18 -8.63 -0.68
N GLU A 101 11.42 -8.07 -1.86
CA GLU A 101 11.96 -6.74 -2.09
C GLU A 101 10.94 -5.67 -1.66
N ALA A 102 9.66 -5.83 -2.03
CA ALA A 102 8.58 -4.95 -1.57
C ALA A 102 8.45 -4.93 -0.05
N ARG A 103 8.61 -6.09 0.63
CA ARG A 103 8.61 -6.13 2.10
C ARG A 103 9.79 -5.38 2.70
N THR A 104 10.94 -5.44 2.06
CA THR A 104 12.15 -4.75 2.51
C THR A 104 12.00 -3.23 2.36
N ALA A 105 11.37 -2.81 1.26
CA ALA A 105 11.09 -1.40 0.96
C ALA A 105 10.12 -0.73 1.95
N LEU A 106 9.31 -1.48 2.71
CA LEU A 106 8.42 -0.91 3.74
C LEU A 106 9.19 -0.03 4.73
N LYS A 107 10.44 -0.36 5.05
CA LYS A 107 11.29 0.48 5.92
C LYS A 107 11.58 1.83 5.28
N SER A 108 11.86 1.86 3.98
CA SER A 108 12.10 3.10 3.24
C SER A 108 10.86 3.99 3.23
N PHE A 109 9.67 3.42 2.97
CA PHE A 109 8.41 4.16 3.04
C PHE A 109 8.14 4.76 4.42
N HIS A 110 8.42 4.01 5.49
CA HIS A 110 8.25 4.53 6.85
C HIS A 110 9.17 5.72 7.14
N ILE A 111 10.44 5.64 6.72
CA ILE A 111 11.43 6.73 6.94
C ILE A 111 11.08 7.96 6.09
N ASP A 112 10.62 7.73 4.86
CA ASP A 112 10.26 8.79 3.91
C ASP A 112 8.99 9.55 4.33
N GLY A 113 7.94 8.82 4.72
CA GLY A 113 6.73 9.40 5.30
C GLY A 113 5.80 10.14 4.33
N ARG A 114 6.14 10.29 3.04
CA ARG A 114 5.26 10.98 2.07
C ARG A 114 4.05 10.15 1.64
N PHE A 115 4.12 8.82 1.78
CA PHE A 115 3.08 7.90 1.31
C PHE A 115 2.70 6.90 2.39
N ASP A 116 1.40 6.65 2.52
CA ASP A 116 0.91 5.58 3.38
C ASP A 116 0.89 4.25 2.64
N VAL A 117 1.34 3.18 3.30
CA VAL A 117 1.46 1.81 2.74
C VAL A 117 0.80 0.78 3.66
#